data_AF-A0A1X0E2B3-F1
#
_entry.id   AF-A0A1X0E2B3-F1
#
_cell.length_a   1.000
_cell.length_b   1.000
_cell.length_c   1.000
_cell.angle_alpha   90.00
_cell.angle_beta   90.00
_cell.angle_gamma   90.00
#
_symmetry.space_group_name_H-M   'P 1'
#
loop_
_entity.id
_entity.type
_entity.pdbx_description
1 polymer ?
#
loop_
_entity_poly.entity_id
_entity_poly.type
_entity_poly.pdbx_seq_one_letter_code
_entity_poly.pdbx_strand_id
1 'polypeptide(L)'
;MPSAILARVRDGGPAFWRTATRSAPLVVQAVLAALIGIGWLGLSGSPLSYGTPFRWLATAAFIVPTVAALVIGAVLLRAESPYRRGVGLAVCGSAVVTFISGLFYVLIFLPWFEGGA
;
A
#
# COMPACT_ATOMS: atom_id res chain seq x y z
N MET A 1 4.28 -17.84 11.58
CA MET A 1 5.63 -17.45 12.09
C MET A 1 5.92 -15.95 11.89
N PRO A 2 5.27 -15.03 12.62
CA PRO A 2 5.57 -13.60 12.55
C PRO A 2 6.90 -13.23 13.24
N SER A 3 7.26 -13.94 14.31
CA SER A 3 8.45 -13.70 15.13
C SER A 3 9.77 -13.84 14.36
N ALA A 4 9.88 -14.84 13.48
CA ALA A 4 11.07 -15.05 12.67
C ALA A 4 11.32 -13.92 11.64
N ILE A 5 10.25 -13.29 11.14
CA ILE A 5 10.36 -12.15 10.23
C ILE A 5 10.82 -10.91 11.01
N LEU A 6 10.25 -10.67 12.19
CA LEU A 6 10.64 -9.54 13.05
C LEU A 6 12.11 -9.66 13.53
N ALA A 7 12.55 -10.85 13.93
CA ALA A 7 13.94 -11.11 14.26
C ALA A 7 14.87 -10.79 13.08
N ARG A 8 14.50 -11.24 11.88
CA ARG A 8 15.25 -10.96 10.64
C ARG A 8 15.31 -9.49 10.24
N VAL A 9 14.30 -8.69 10.55
CA VAL A 9 14.32 -7.24 10.34
C VAL A 9 15.25 -6.56 11.35
N ARG A 10 15.22 -7.01 12.60
CA ARG A 10 16.10 -6.53 13.67
C ARG A 10 17.58 -6.80 13.37
N ASP A 11 17.89 -7.95 12.80
CA ASP A 11 19.26 -8.36 12.42
C ASP A 11 19.69 -7.84 11.04
N GLY A 12 18.92 -6.92 10.43
CA GLY A 12 19.17 -6.40 9.09
C GLY A 12 20.46 -5.56 9.01
N GLY A 13 21.43 -6.02 8.21
CA GLY A 13 22.70 -5.31 8.00
C GLY A 13 22.59 -4.00 7.19
N PRO A 14 23.69 -3.23 7.06
CA PRO A 14 23.67 -1.88 6.46
C PRO A 14 23.16 -1.82 5.01
N ALA A 15 23.44 -2.85 4.21
CA ALA A 15 23.02 -2.93 2.82
C ALA A 15 21.49 -3.09 2.65
N PHE A 16 20.85 -3.78 3.61
CA PHE A 16 19.40 -3.96 3.66
C PHE A 16 18.70 -2.62 3.87
N TRP A 17 19.12 -1.87 4.90
CA TRP A 17 18.55 -0.54 5.20
C TRP A 17 18.78 0.46 4.07
N ARG A 18 19.99 0.47 3.49
CA ARG A 18 20.30 1.35 2.35
C ARG A 18 19.41 1.06 1.14
N THR A 19 19.15 -0.22 0.86
CA THR A 19 18.22 -0.61 -0.22
C THR A 19 16.80 -0.19 0.10
N ALA A 20 16.33 -0.42 1.34
CA ALA A 20 14.99 -0.04 1.75
C ALA A 20 14.76 1.47 1.59
N THR A 21 15.68 2.31 2.08
CA THR A 21 15.55 3.76 1.97
C THR A 21 15.64 4.25 0.52
N ARG A 22 16.55 3.69 -0.30
CA ARG A 22 16.69 4.10 -1.71
C ARG A 22 15.51 3.68 -2.59
N SER A 23 14.87 2.55 -2.29
CA SER A 23 13.73 2.05 -3.05
C SER A 23 12.40 2.64 -2.58
N ALA A 24 12.31 3.15 -1.35
CA ALA A 24 11.10 3.75 -0.79
C ALA A 24 10.38 4.75 -1.71
N PRO A 25 11.03 5.79 -2.29
CA PRO A 25 10.32 6.73 -3.15
C PRO A 25 9.74 6.08 -4.41
N LEU A 26 10.47 5.19 -5.07
CA LEU A 26 9.96 4.47 -6.25
C LEU A 26 8.74 3.60 -5.92
N VAL A 27 8.80 2.90 -4.79
CA VAL A 27 7.74 2.02 -4.32
C VAL A 27 6.49 2.82 -3.92
N VAL A 28 6.66 3.93 -3.19
CA VAL A 28 5.55 4.84 -2.84
C VAL A 28 4.89 5.38 -4.09
N GLN A 29 5.67 5.82 -5.09
CA GLN A 29 5.12 6.32 -6.34
C GLN A 29 4.36 5.24 -7.11
N ALA A 30 4.87 4.01 -7.16
CA ALA A 30 4.18 2.89 -7.80
C ALA A 30 2.85 2.56 -7.12
N VAL A 31 2.81 2.57 -5.78
CA VAL A 31 1.59 2.34 -5.00
C VAL A 31 0.58 3.46 -5.23
N LEU A 32 1.02 4.72 -5.20
CA LEU A 32 0.16 5.87 -5.49
C LEU A 32 -0.39 5.82 -6.93
N ALA A 33 0.45 5.51 -7.91
CA ALA A 33 0.03 5.37 -9.30
C ALA A 33 -1.02 4.24 -9.45
N ALA A 34 -0.83 3.11 -8.77
CA ALA A 34 -1.81 2.02 -8.76
C ALA A 34 -3.15 2.44 -8.14
N LEU A 35 -3.12 3.15 -7.01
CA LEU A 35 -4.33 3.69 -6.38
C LEU A 35 -5.08 4.66 -7.30
N ILE A 36 -4.36 5.62 -7.88
CA ILE A 36 -4.93 6.61 -8.80
C ILE A 36 -5.51 5.89 -10.02
N GLY A 37 -4.79 4.92 -10.59
CA GLY A 37 -5.25 4.14 -11.72
C GLY A 37 -6.52 3.32 -11.41
N ILE A 38 -6.57 2.64 -10.26
CA ILE A 38 -7.75 1.88 -9.83
C ILE A 38 -8.95 2.81 -9.59
N GLY A 39 -8.73 3.93 -8.90
CA GLY A 39 -9.76 4.94 -8.67
C GLY A 39 -10.27 5.55 -9.98
N TRP A 40 -9.36 5.85 -10.92
CA TRP A 40 -9.68 6.34 -12.25
C TRP A 40 -10.55 5.35 -13.02
N LEU A 41 -10.15 4.07 -13.09
CA LEU A 41 -10.92 3.03 -13.76
C LEU A 41 -12.30 2.83 -13.14
N GLY A 42 -12.43 3.00 -11.83
CA GLY A 42 -13.72 2.94 -11.13
C GLY A 42 -14.64 4.14 -11.40
N LEU A 43 -14.08 5.31 -11.72
CA LEU A 43 -14.82 6.53 -12.05
C LEU A 43 -15.11 6.66 -13.55
N SER A 44 -14.26 6.10 -14.42
CA SER A 44 -14.39 6.13 -15.87
C SER A 44 -15.28 4.98 -16.39
N GLY A 45 -16.58 5.06 -16.15
CA GLY A 45 -17.58 4.60 -17.12
C GLY A 45 -18.00 3.12 -17.26
N SER A 46 -17.31 2.07 -16.77
CA SER A 46 -17.85 0.66 -16.63
C SER A 46 -16.80 -0.36 -16.11
N PRO A 47 -17.09 -1.48 -15.37
CA PRO A 47 -18.36 -2.13 -14.99
C PRO A 47 -18.52 -2.34 -13.46
N LEU A 48 -18.14 -1.36 -12.63
CA LEU A 48 -18.59 -1.29 -11.24
C LEU A 48 -19.76 -0.31 -11.21
N SER A 49 -20.95 -0.86 -11.50
CA SER A 49 -22.18 -0.13 -11.79
C SER A 49 -22.42 1.11 -10.90
N TYR A 50 -22.88 2.17 -11.56
CA TYR A 50 -23.67 3.24 -10.95
C TYR A 50 -24.64 2.64 -9.93
N GLY A 51 -24.46 2.95 -8.65
CA GLY A 51 -25.23 2.38 -7.54
C GLY A 51 -24.39 1.89 -6.36
N THR A 52 -23.10 1.62 -6.55
CA THR A 52 -22.19 1.38 -5.41
C THR A 52 -21.91 2.74 -4.74
N PRO A 53 -22.28 2.97 -3.46
CA PRO A 53 -21.94 4.23 -2.83
C PRO A 53 -20.42 4.37 -2.84
N PHE A 54 -19.94 5.51 -3.33
CA PHE A 54 -18.53 5.84 -3.60
C PHE A 54 -17.59 5.40 -2.48
N ARG A 55 -18.06 5.39 -1.22
CA ARG A 55 -17.40 4.79 -0.06
C ARG A 55 -16.87 3.36 -0.27
N TRP A 56 -17.63 2.45 -0.88
CA TRP A 56 -17.21 1.05 -1.05
C TRP A 56 -16.14 0.92 -2.13
N LEU A 57 -16.27 1.69 -3.20
CA LEU A 57 -15.28 1.75 -4.26
C LEU A 57 -13.96 2.33 -3.75
N ALA A 58 -14.02 3.46 -3.04
CA ALA A 58 -12.86 4.07 -2.40
C ALA A 58 -12.20 3.11 -1.39
N THR A 59 -13.01 2.45 -0.56
CA THR A 59 -12.52 1.46 0.41
C THR A 59 -11.82 0.29 -0.28
N ALA A 60 -12.41 -0.29 -1.32
CA ALA A 60 -11.81 -1.39 -2.07
C ALA A 60 -10.52 -0.95 -2.79
N ALA A 61 -10.53 0.26 -3.38
CA ALA A 61 -9.38 0.84 -4.05
C ALA A 61 -8.20 1.05 -3.10
N PHE A 62 -8.40 1.31 -1.81
CA PHE A 62 -7.32 1.34 -0.82
C PHE A 62 -6.94 -0.03 -0.29
N ILE A 63 -7.90 -0.85 0.12
CA ILE A 63 -7.64 -2.12 0.81
C ILE A 63 -6.93 -3.12 -0.11
N VAL A 64 -7.42 -3.32 -1.34
CA VAL A 64 -6.91 -4.36 -2.25
C VAL A 64 -5.41 -4.17 -2.56
N PRO A 65 -4.96 -3.00 -3.05
CA PRO A 65 -3.54 -2.78 -3.32
C PRO A 65 -2.69 -2.74 -2.05
N THR A 66 -3.20 -2.25 -0.90
CA THR A 66 -2.48 -2.35 0.37
C THR A 66 -2.23 -3.81 0.75
N VAL A 67 -3.25 -4.66 0.70
CA VAL A 67 -3.12 -6.08 1.03
C VAL A 67 -2.18 -6.78 0.05
N ALA A 68 -2.33 -6.52 -1.26
CA ALA A 68 -1.44 -7.08 -2.27
C ALA A 68 0.03 -6.66 -2.02
N ALA A 69 0.28 -5.39 -1.75
CA ALA A 69 1.62 -4.89 -1.43
C ALA A 69 2.18 -5.52 -0.16
N LEU A 70 1.38 -5.69 0.90
CA LEU A 70 1.81 -6.36 2.14
C LEU A 70 2.14 -7.84 1.90
N VAL A 71 1.36 -8.55 1.08
CA VAL A 71 1.64 -9.94 0.71
C VAL A 71 2.94 -10.03 -0.10
N ILE A 72 3.09 -9.20 -1.12
CA ILE A 72 4.29 -9.14 -1.96
C ILE A 72 5.53 -8.79 -1.11
N GLY A 73 5.42 -7.76 -0.26
CA GLY A 73 6.47 -7.34 0.66
C GLY A 73 6.84 -8.45 1.66
N ALA A 74 5.87 -9.15 2.23
CA ALA A 74 6.11 -10.27 3.14
C ALA A 74 6.80 -11.46 2.44
N VAL A 75 6.46 -11.74 1.19
CA VAL A 75 7.16 -12.75 0.37
C VAL A 75 8.61 -12.31 0.10
N LEU A 76 8.82 -11.06 -0.31
CA LEU A 76 10.16 -10.51 -0.55
C LEU A 76 11.04 -10.50 0.71
N LEU A 77 10.46 -10.27 1.89
CA LEU A 77 11.15 -10.34 3.18
C LEU A 77 11.65 -11.75 3.54
N ARG A 78 11.07 -12.80 2.93
CA ARG A 78 11.52 -14.19 3.10
C ARG A 78 12.62 -14.61 2.13
N ALA A 79 12.90 -13.79 1.11
CA ALA A 79 13.95 -14.09 0.13
C ALA A 79 15.33 -14.16 0.79
N GLU A 80 16.22 -15.01 0.27
CA GLU A 80 17.59 -15.14 0.77
C GLU A 80 18.44 -13.89 0.47
N SER A 81 18.14 -13.22 -0.67
CA SER A 81 18.87 -12.03 -1.10
C SER A 81 18.59 -10.81 -0.19
N PRO A 82 19.63 -10.16 0.37
CA PRO A 82 19.48 -8.97 1.20
C PRO A 82 18.87 -7.78 0.43
N TYR A 83 19.09 -7.71 -0.89
CA TYR A 83 18.49 -6.71 -1.75
C TYR A 83 16.97 -6.88 -1.84
N ARG A 84 16.49 -8.10 -2.14
CA ARG A 84 15.05 -8.41 -2.21
C ARG A 84 14.36 -8.15 -0.87
N ARG A 85 15.01 -8.45 0.24
CA ARG A 85 14.50 -8.13 1.59
C ARG A 85 14.36 -6.62 1.82
N GLY A 86 15.35 -5.83 1.41
CA GLY A 86 15.29 -4.37 1.53
C GLY A 86 14.13 -3.78 0.72
N VAL A 87 13.93 -4.27 -0.50
CA VAL A 87 12.77 -3.89 -1.34
C VAL A 87 11.46 -4.32 -0.66
N GLY A 88 11.40 -5.55 -0.13
CA GLY A 88 10.23 -6.03 0.62
C GLY A 88 9.88 -5.15 1.81
N LEU A 89 10.87 -4.67 2.57
CA LEU A 89 10.65 -3.74 3.67
C LEU A 89 10.11 -2.40 3.17
N ALA A 90 10.65 -1.86 2.07
CA ALA A 90 10.16 -0.62 1.46
C ALA A 90 8.71 -0.77 0.97
N VAL A 91 8.35 -1.90 0.37
CA VAL A 91 6.98 -2.22 -0.06
C VAL A 91 6.03 -2.30 1.13
N CYS A 92 6.40 -3.00 2.20
CA CYS A 92 5.60 -3.04 3.41
C CYS A 92 5.43 -1.64 4.03
N GLY A 93 6.51 -0.87 4.15
CA GLY A 93 6.47 0.49 4.69
C GLY A 93 5.58 1.41 3.87
N SER A 94 5.70 1.37 2.54
CA SER A 94 4.84 2.13 1.63
C SER A 94 3.38 1.73 1.78
N ALA A 95 3.07 0.43 1.85
CA ALA A 95 1.70 -0.05 1.99
C ALA A 95 1.04 0.46 3.29
N VAL A 96 1.81 0.50 4.39
CA VAL A 96 1.35 1.06 5.67
C VAL A 96 1.08 2.56 5.55
N VAL A 97 2.01 3.33 4.99
CA VAL A 97 1.81 4.78 4.80
C VAL A 97 0.58 5.06 3.94
N THR A 98 0.46 4.36 2.82
CA THR A 98 -0.70 4.47 1.93
C THR A 98 -2.01 4.10 2.63
N PHE A 99 -2.02 3.04 3.42
CA PHE A 99 -3.21 2.63 4.19
C PHE A 99 -3.62 3.71 5.20
N ILE A 100 -2.65 4.29 5.93
CA ILE A 100 -2.90 5.39 6.85
C ILE A 100 -3.48 6.58 6.09
N SER A 101 -2.88 6.99 4.98
CA SER A 101 -3.39 8.10 4.15
C SER A 101 -4.82 7.84 3.64
N GLY A 102 -5.12 6.62 3.20
CA GLY A 102 -6.47 6.21 2.79
C GLY A 102 -7.47 6.24 3.95
N LEU A 103 -7.05 5.81 5.14
CA LEU A 103 -7.85 5.88 6.36
C LEU A 103 -8.21 7.34 6.70
N PHE A 104 -7.23 8.25 6.63
CA PHE A 104 -7.47 9.69 6.81
C PHE A 104 -8.44 10.25 5.76
N TYR A 105 -8.30 9.86 4.50
CA TYR A 105 -9.22 10.26 3.43
C TYR A 105 -10.66 9.80 3.72
N VAL A 106 -10.85 8.52 4.04
CA VAL A 106 -12.17 7.93 4.29
C VAL A 106 -12.82 8.45 5.57
N LEU A 107 -12.04 8.75 6.61
CA LEU A 107 -12.60 9.19 7.90
C LEU A 107 -12.87 10.70 7.97
N ILE A 108 -12.08 11.52 7.27
CA ILE A 108 -12.17 12.98 7.38
C ILE A 108 -12.84 13.59 6.15
N PHE A 109 -12.37 13.23 4.95
CA PHE A 109 -12.75 13.91 3.72
C PHE A 109 -14.00 13.31 3.09
N LEU A 110 -14.11 11.98 3.08
CA LEU A 110 -15.28 11.31 2.50
C LEU A 110 -16.61 11.73 3.15
N PRO A 111 -16.74 11.87 4.48
CA PRO A 111 -17.96 12.38 5.10
C PRO A 111 -18.22 13.86 4.78
N TRP A 112 -17.17 14.66 4.55
CA TRP A 112 -17.31 16.05 4.11
C TRP A 112 -17.90 16.13 2.70
N PHE A 113 -17.48 15.24 1.79
CA PHE A 113 -18.02 15.14 0.43
C PHE A 113 -19.42 14.52 0.37
N GLU A 114 -19.72 13.52 1.21
CA GLU A 114 -21.06 12.90 1.25
C GLU A 114 -22.07 13.72 2.06
N GLY A 115 -21.61 14.55 3.00
CA GLY A 115 -22.43 15.25 3.97
C GLY A 115 -22.91 16.65 3.57
N GLY A 116 -22.30 17.30 2.58
CA GLY A 116 -22.73 18.59 2.05
C GLY A 116 -22.93 19.68 3.12
N ALA A 117 -21.86 20.41 3.45
CA ALA A 117 -21.95 21.80 3.90
C ALA A 117 -21.54 22.70 2.73
#